data_AF-A0A3A8I6I0-F1
#
_entry.id   AF-A0A3A8I6I0-F1
#
_cell.length_a   1.000
_cell.length_b   1.000
_cell.length_c   1.000
_cell.angle_alpha   90.00
_cell.angle_beta   90.00
_cell.angle_gamma   90.00
#
_symmetry.space_group_name_H-M   'P 1'
#
loop_
_entity.id
_entity.type
_entity.pdbx_description
1 polymer ?
#
loop_
_entity_poly.entity_id
_entity_poly.type
_entity_poly.pdbx_seq_one_letter_code
_entity_poly.pdbx_strand_id
1 'polypeptide(L)'
;MVPLATEEVFRRYWVPGCDALGLRWVPLFKTGIPVQKEDLGSVLGELRALRQWMSGLPDEGKAAVCSRLDAALLSLETAVTLPDTDIFIG
;
A
#
# COMPACT_ATOMS: atom_id res chain seq x y z
N MET A 1 13.37 -2.85 -1.37
CA MET A 1 12.51 -1.93 -0.59
C MET A 1 11.75 -1.08 -1.58
N VAL A 2 10.43 -1.18 -1.61
CA VAL A 2 9.57 -0.36 -2.48
C VAL A 2 9.07 0.82 -1.66
N PRO A 3 9.65 2.02 -1.78
CA PRO A 3 9.23 3.17 -0.98
C PRO A 3 7.82 3.57 -1.38
N LEU A 4 6.84 3.23 -0.53
CA LEU A 4 5.43 3.47 -0.84
C LEU A 4 4.94 4.87 -0.45
N ALA A 5 5.48 5.45 0.62
CA ALA A 5 5.03 6.74 1.13
C ALA A 5 6.12 7.44 1.95
N THR A 6 6.08 8.77 1.98
CA THR A 6 6.80 9.54 3.02
C THR A 6 6.03 9.46 4.34
N GLU A 7 6.70 9.77 5.46
CA GLU A 7 6.03 9.79 6.78
C GLU A 7 4.83 10.75 6.81
N GLU A 8 4.92 11.88 6.11
CA GLU A 8 3.82 12.84 5.97
C GLU A 8 2.63 12.22 5.25
N VAL A 9 2.85 11.53 4.12
CA VAL A 9 1.80 10.84 3.37
C VAL A 9 1.17 9.72 4.20
N PHE A 10 2.00 8.98 4.92
CA PHE A 10 1.53 7.92 5.80
C PHE A 10 0.59 8.48 6.87
N ARG A 11 1.00 9.55 7.56
CA ARG A 11 0.18 10.18 8.60
C ARG A 11 -1.09 10.82 8.06
N ARG A 12 -1.01 11.47 6.89
CA ARG A 12 -2.10 12.26 6.32
C ARG A 12 -3.17 11.42 5.62
N TYR A 13 -2.79 10.30 4.98
CA TYR A 13 -3.71 9.51 4.17
C TYR A 13 -3.78 8.04 4.59
N TRP A 14 -2.66 7.43 4.98
CA TRP A 14 -2.65 5.99 5.26
C TRP A 14 -3.26 5.68 6.61
N VAL A 15 -2.88 6.40 7.67
CA VAL A 15 -3.46 6.23 9.02
C VAL A 15 -4.99 6.39 9.01
N PRO A 16 -5.57 7.50 8.49
CA PRO A 16 -7.02 7.64 8.49
C PRO A 16 -7.72 6.63 7.57
N GLY A 17 -7.10 6.25 6.44
CA GLY A 17 -7.65 5.21 5.56
C GLY A 17 -7.64 3.82 6.20
N CYS A 18 -6.58 3.49 6.96
CA CYS A 18 -6.50 2.23 7.70
C CYS A 18 -7.58 2.14 8.78
N ASP A 19 -7.80 3.22 9.52
CA ASP A 19 -8.82 3.30 10.56
C ASP A 19 -10.23 3.19 9.95
N ALA A 20 -10.50 3.94 8.88
CA ALA A 20 -11.80 3.94 8.21
C ALA A 20 -12.17 2.60 7.56
N LEU A 21 -11.18 1.84 7.08
CA LEU A 21 -11.38 0.58 6.37
C LEU A 21 -11.09 -0.67 7.23
N GLY A 22 -10.58 -0.50 8.45
CA GLY A 22 -10.17 -1.59 9.34
C GLY A 22 -9.01 -2.44 8.78
N LEU A 23 -8.05 -1.81 8.09
CA LEU A 23 -6.91 -2.47 7.46
C LEU A 23 -5.94 -3.03 8.49
N ARG A 24 -5.36 -4.20 8.23
CA ARG A 24 -4.46 -4.91 9.17
C ARG A 24 -3.02 -4.99 8.66
N TRP A 25 -2.84 -5.09 7.35
CA TRP A 25 -1.52 -5.19 6.71
C TRP A 25 -0.88 -3.83 6.47
N VAL A 26 -1.64 -2.88 5.94
CA VAL A 26 -1.11 -1.54 5.61
C VAL A 26 -0.44 -0.83 6.80
N PRO A 27 -0.98 -0.87 8.03
CA PRO A 27 -0.32 -0.28 9.20
C PRO A 27 1.06 -0.88 9.52
N LEU A 28 1.30 -2.14 9.15
CA LEU A 28 2.54 -2.85 9.45
C LEU A 28 3.69 -2.44 8.52
N PHE A 29 3.39 -1.86 7.35
CA PHE A 29 4.42 -1.41 6.41
C PHE A 29 5.30 -0.29 6.95
N LYS A 30 4.86 0.45 7.99
CA LYS A 30 5.67 1.50 8.62
C LYS A 30 7.03 1.00 9.11
N THR A 31 7.11 -0.25 9.56
CA THR A 31 8.35 -0.83 10.10
C THR A 31 9.12 -1.67 9.08
N GLY A 32 8.57 -1.86 7.87
CA GLY A 32 9.07 -2.83 6.91
C GLY A 32 8.76 -4.26 7.35
N ILE A 33 7.86 -4.97 6.66
CA ILE A 33 7.58 -6.38 6.97
C ILE A 33 7.89 -7.29 5.77
N PRO A 34 8.46 -8.48 6.01
CA PRO A 34 8.50 -9.52 4.99
C PRO A 34 7.08 -10.02 4.76
N VAL A 35 6.63 -9.97 3.51
CA VAL A 35 5.29 -10.46 3.12
C VAL A 35 5.47 -11.77 2.38
N GLN A 36 4.85 -12.83 2.89
CA GLN A 36 4.82 -14.13 2.22
C GLN A 36 3.91 -14.04 0.98
N LYS A 37 4.20 -14.85 -0.03
CA LYS A 37 3.44 -14.87 -1.28
C LYS A 37 1.96 -15.22 -1.08
N GLU A 38 1.67 -16.03 -0.07
CA GLU A 38 0.32 -16.44 0.33
C GLU A 38 -0.50 -15.26 0.88
N ASP A 39 0.14 -14.35 1.60
CA ASP A 39 -0.49 -13.15 2.18
C ASP A 39 -0.59 -11.99 1.19
N LEU A 40 0.14 -12.07 0.07
CA LEU A 40 0.24 -10.98 -0.90
C LEU A 40 -1.11 -10.62 -1.53
N GLY A 41 -2.01 -11.61 -1.70
CA GLY A 41 -3.38 -11.36 -2.14
C GLY A 41 -4.14 -10.45 -1.18
N SER A 42 -4.02 -10.70 0.12
CA SER A 42 -4.63 -9.88 1.18
C SER A 42 -4.03 -8.48 1.21
N VAL A 43 -2.70 -8.38 1.11
CA VAL A 43 -1.96 -7.11 1.05
C VAL A 43 -2.40 -6.26 -0.14
N LEU A 44 -2.44 -6.84 -1.35
CA LEU A 44 -2.91 -6.16 -2.55
C LEU A 44 -4.37 -5.73 -2.43
N GLY A 45 -5.21 -6.53 -1.77
CA GLY A 45 -6.59 -6.18 -1.47
C GLY A 45 -6.70 -4.92 -0.61
N GLU A 46 -5.96 -4.86 0.50
CA GLU A 46 -5.95 -3.70 1.38
C GLU A 46 -5.38 -2.44 0.71
N LEU A 47 -4.29 -2.57 -0.06
CA LEU A 47 -3.69 -1.45 -0.79
C LEU A 47 -4.65 -0.89 -1.85
N ARG A 48 -5.42 -1.74 -2.55
CA ARG A 48 -6.45 -1.29 -3.50
C ARG A 48 -7.61 -0.59 -2.78
N ALA A 49 -8.05 -1.12 -1.64
CA ALA A 49 -9.10 -0.50 -0.84
C ALA A 49 -8.66 0.89 -0.34
N LEU A 50 -7.43 1.01 0.15
CA LEU A 50 -6.83 2.28 0.56
C LEU A 50 -6.78 3.28 -0.60
N ARG A 51 -6.32 2.84 -1.77
CA ARG A 51 -6.28 3.65 -3.00
C ARG A 51 -7.66 4.17 -3.38
N GLN A 52 -8.67 3.29 -3.34
CA GLN A 52 -10.04 3.65 -3.66
C GLN A 52 -10.60 4.66 -2.65
N TRP A 53 -10.38 4.46 -1.36
CA TRP A 53 -10.78 5.39 -0.32
C TRP A 53 -10.12 6.77 -0.49
N MET A 54 -8.81 6.81 -0.75
CA MET A 54 -8.09 8.06 -1.01
C MET A 54 -8.67 8.80 -2.22
N SER A 55 -9.06 8.08 -3.28
CA SER A 55 -9.65 8.71 -4.48
C SER A 55 -10.94 9.48 -4.19
N GLY A 56 -11.67 9.14 -3.13
CA GLY A 56 -12.89 9.83 -2.69
C GLY A 56 -12.66 11.11 -1.87
N LEU A 57 -11.44 11.37 -1.39
CA LEU A 57 -11.15 12.54 -0.56
C LEU A 57 -11.11 13.84 -1.37
N PRO A 58 -11.62 14.98 -0.89
CA PRO A 58 -11.58 16.26 -1.61
C PRO A 58 -10.20 16.98 -1.59
N ASP A 59 -9.09 16.24 -1.51
CA ASP A 59 -7.72 16.78 -1.40
C ASP A 59 -6.99 16.74 -2.75
N GLU A 60 -6.37 17.85 -3.18
CA GLU A 60 -5.62 17.94 -4.44
C GLU A 60 -4.27 17.21 -4.39
N GLY A 61 -3.65 17.09 -3.20
CA GLY A 61 -2.38 16.41 -2.98
C GLY A 61 -2.46 14.88 -3.09
N LYS A 62 -3.68 14.32 -3.07
CA LYS A 62 -3.89 12.86 -3.19
C LYS A 62 -3.47 12.30 -4.55
N ALA A 63 -3.50 13.09 -5.63
CA ALA A 63 -3.26 12.58 -6.98
C ALA A 63 -1.87 11.97 -7.13
N ALA A 64 -0.85 12.66 -6.60
CA ALA A 64 0.53 12.17 -6.60
C ALA A 64 0.74 10.95 -5.70
N VAL A 65 -0.06 10.83 -4.62
CA VAL A 65 -0.04 9.68 -3.71
C VAL A 65 -0.69 8.47 -4.37
N CYS A 66 -1.89 8.63 -4.95
CA CYS A 66 -2.59 7.58 -5.68
C CYS A 66 -1.75 7.05 -6.84
N SER A 67 -1.09 7.94 -7.61
CA SER A 67 -0.23 7.51 -8.72
C SER A 67 0.98 6.68 -8.24
N ARG A 68 1.60 7.04 -7.11
CA ARG A 68 2.67 6.23 -6.50
C ARG A 68 2.14 4.88 -6.02
N LEU A 69 0.97 4.87 -5.38
CA LEU A 69 0.34 3.65 -4.90
C LEU A 69 -0.02 2.70 -6.06
N ASP A 70 -0.52 3.24 -7.17
CA ASP A 70 -0.81 2.48 -8.40
C ASP A 70 0.47 1.87 -8.99
N ALA A 71 1.60 2.61 -9.00
CA ALA A 71 2.89 2.08 -9.46
C ALA A 71 3.45 0.98 -8.54
N ALA A 72 3.25 1.11 -7.22
CA ALA A 72 3.66 0.09 -6.25
C ALA A 72 2.79 -1.17 -6.37
N LEU A 73 1.47 -1.02 -6.54
CA LEU A 73 0.54 -2.12 -6.81
C LEU A 73 0.97 -2.91 -8.05
N LEU A 74 1.24 -2.24 -9.17
CA LEU A 74 1.70 -2.89 -10.40
C LEU A 74 3.00 -3.67 -10.21
N SER A 75 3.95 -3.08 -9.45
CA SER A 75 5.23 -3.72 -9.14
C SER A 75 5.04 -4.97 -8.29
N LEU A 76 4.17 -4.91 -7.28
CA LEU A 76 3.84 -6.04 -6.40
C LEU A 76 3.07 -7.14 -7.15
N GLU A 77 2.13 -6.78 -8.01
CA GLU A 77 1.42 -7.72 -8.89
C GLU A 77 2.39 -8.45 -9.82
N THR A 78 3.36 -7.73 -10.39
CA THR A 78 4.40 -8.35 -11.22
C THR A 78 5.25 -9.30 -10.39
N ALA A 79 5.68 -8.88 -9.19
CA ALA A 79 6.49 -9.70 -8.31
C ALA A 79 5.77 -10.99 -7.86
N VAL A 80 4.44 -10.99 -7.72
CA VAL A 80 3.67 -12.21 -7.41
C VAL A 80 3.75 -13.27 -8.51
N THR A 81 3.97 -12.85 -9.77
CA THR A 81 4.06 -13.79 -10.89
C THR A 81 5.42 -14.47 -11.00
N LEU A 82 6.45 -13.92 -10.33
CA LEU A 82 7.79 -14.48 -10.32
C LEU A 82 7.91 -15.63 -9.30
N PRO A 83 8.60 -16.73 -9.65
CA PRO A 83 9.01 -17.74 -8.67
C PRO A 83 10.16 -17.20 -7.81
N ASP A 84 10.20 -17.57 -6.52
CA ASP A 84 11.31 -17.28 -5.59
C ASP A 84 11.66 -15.77 -5.40
N THR A 85 10.67 -14.93 -5.06
CA THR A 85 10.92 -13.53 -4.71
C THR A 85 10.44 -13.22 -3.30
N ASP A 86 11.38 -12.94 -2.39
CA ASP A 86 11.10 -12.31 -1.10
C ASP A 86 10.72 -10.84 -1.30
N ILE A 87 9.47 -10.50 -0.96
CA ILE A 87 8.94 -9.16 -1.14
C ILE A 87 9.02 -8.39 0.18
N PHE A 88 9.84 -7.35 0.19
CA PHE A 88 9.98 -6.43 1.30
C PHE A 88 9.26 -5.12 1.03
N ILE A 89 8.25 -4.83 1.85
CA ILE A 89 7.40 -3.64 1.76
C ILE A 89 7.71 -2.71 2.93
N GLY A 90 8.15 -1.48 2.64
CA GLY A 90 8.50 -0.42 3.61
C GLY A 90 8.61 0.94 2.96
#